data_AF-A0A7M2X3D6-F1
#
_entry.id   AF-A0A7M2X3D6-F1
#
_cell.length_a   1.000
_cell.length_b   1.000
_cell.length_c   1.000
_cell.angle_alpha   90.00
_cell.angle_beta   90.00
_cell.angle_gamma   90.00
#
_symmetry.space_group_name_H-M   'P 1'
#
loop_
_entity.id
_entity.type
_entity.pdbx_description
1 polymer ?
#
loop_
_entity_poly.entity_id
_entity_poly.type
_entity_poly.pdbx_seq_one_letter_code
_entity_poly.pdbx_strand_id
1 'polypeptide(L)'
;MSMSPISPRSPMMPVLDPDVRNRINAELQTGERLLWAAQPIPALYARSAWPMMLFGLVFTGFSLFWIGGAAGMLWFSDHGPVHEGFGIGRIFSCFPLFGLPFFAVGMGLVTSPIWMRRAARRSIYAVTDRRAIVCQGRAWGGVEIRSFGPGDLTAMTRIERGNGAGDLIFREGYSESFDSEGHRTSNRKVIGFVAVEGVHDVEHLVRTQLIEPHRARMQNAG
;
A
#
# COMPACT_ATOMS: atom_id res chain seq x y z
N MET A 1 38.41 29.07 -12.73
CA MET A 1 37.71 27.93 -12.10
C MET A 1 36.60 27.50 -13.02
N SER A 2 36.82 26.44 -13.81
CA SER A 2 35.83 25.89 -14.74
C SER A 2 34.95 24.91 -13.94
N MET A 3 33.67 25.26 -13.76
CA MET A 3 32.67 24.33 -13.24
C MET A 3 32.39 23.29 -14.33
N SER A 4 32.78 22.04 -14.09
CA SER A 4 32.41 20.92 -14.94
C SER A 4 30.88 20.82 -15.01
N PRO A 5 30.28 20.62 -16.20
CA PRO A 5 28.85 20.37 -16.32
C PRO A 5 28.53 19.02 -15.67
N ILE A 6 27.58 19.03 -14.73
CA ILE A 6 27.00 17.80 -14.17
C ILE A 6 26.31 17.09 -15.33
N SER A 7 26.91 16.01 -15.86
CA SER A 7 26.22 15.13 -16.81
C SER A 7 24.90 14.67 -16.21
N PRO A 8 23.79 14.68 -16.97
CA PRO A 8 22.54 14.07 -16.51
C PRO A 8 22.85 12.60 -16.25
N ARG A 9 22.82 12.19 -14.98
CA ARG A 9 22.88 10.77 -14.63
C ARG A 9 21.70 10.13 -15.34
N SER A 10 21.96 9.32 -16.37
CA SER A 10 20.95 8.38 -16.85
C SER A 10 20.38 7.71 -15.61
N PRO A 11 19.05 7.67 -15.43
CA PRO A 11 18.49 7.03 -14.25
C PRO A 11 19.05 5.61 -14.25
N MET A 12 19.96 5.33 -13.31
CA MET A 12 20.57 4.02 -13.17
C MET A 12 19.40 3.07 -13.14
N MET A 13 19.24 2.21 -14.16
CA MET A 13 18.33 1.10 -14.03
C MET A 13 18.78 0.40 -12.76
N PRO A 14 17.97 0.41 -11.67
CA PRO A 14 18.31 -0.36 -10.50
C PRO A 14 18.57 -1.77 -11.01
N VAL A 15 19.58 -2.46 -10.48
CA VAL A 15 19.77 -3.88 -10.82
C VAL A 15 18.54 -4.61 -10.29
N LEU A 16 17.54 -4.75 -11.15
CA LEU A 16 16.31 -5.46 -10.83
C LEU A 16 16.64 -6.94 -10.77
N ASP A 17 16.10 -7.57 -9.73
CA ASP A 17 16.08 -9.02 -9.62
C ASP A 17 15.63 -9.63 -10.97
N PRO A 18 16.32 -10.66 -11.50
CA PRO A 18 15.94 -11.33 -12.74
C PRO A 18 14.45 -11.70 -12.81
N ASP A 19 13.86 -12.12 -11.69
CA ASP A 19 12.44 -12.48 -11.62
C ASP A 19 11.53 -11.27 -11.83
N VAL A 20 11.90 -10.12 -11.24
CA VAL A 20 11.19 -8.85 -11.40
C VAL A 20 11.29 -8.37 -12.84
N ARG A 21 12.46 -8.50 -13.45
CA ARG A 21 12.68 -8.12 -14.86
C ARG A 21 11.85 -9.00 -15.81
N ASN A 22 11.81 -10.30 -15.59
CA ASN A 22 11.01 -11.22 -16.40
C ASN A 22 9.51 -10.91 -16.32
N ARG A 23 9.02 -10.59 -15.12
CA ARG A 23 7.62 -10.17 -14.92
C ARG A 23 7.29 -8.88 -15.65
N ILE A 24 8.18 -7.89 -15.69
CA ILE A 24 7.96 -6.66 -16.46
C ILE A 24 7.97 -6.95 -17.96
N ASN A 25 8.95 -7.72 -18.43
CA ASN A 25 9.09 -8.04 -19.84
C ASN A 25 7.87 -8.77 -20.40
N ALA A 26 7.21 -9.61 -19.59
CA ALA A 26 5.97 -10.27 -19.95
C ALA A 26 4.78 -9.30 -20.16
N GLU A 27 4.82 -8.11 -19.57
CA GLU A 27 3.78 -7.08 -19.70
C GLU A 27 4.03 -6.09 -20.84
N LEU A 28 5.24 -6.11 -21.44
CA LEU A 28 5.60 -5.24 -22.55
C LEU A 28 4.94 -5.71 -23.85
N GLN A 29 4.38 -4.77 -24.59
CA GLN A 29 3.87 -5.03 -25.93
C GLN A 29 5.03 -5.20 -26.92
N THR A 30 4.76 -5.82 -28.07
CA THR A 30 5.74 -5.94 -29.15
C THR A 30 6.26 -4.57 -29.59
N GLY A 31 7.58 -4.40 -29.51
CA GLY A 31 8.27 -3.14 -29.83
C GLY A 31 8.12 -2.03 -28.78
N GLU A 32 7.57 -2.32 -27.60
CA GLU A 32 7.57 -1.41 -26.44
C GLU A 32 8.92 -1.50 -25.72
N ARG A 33 9.52 -0.35 -25.41
CA ARG A 33 10.84 -0.27 -24.78
C ARG A 33 10.72 0.14 -23.32
N LEU A 34 11.34 -0.63 -22.44
CA LEU A 34 11.45 -0.28 -21.02
C LEU A 34 12.48 0.86 -20.86
N LEU A 35 12.04 1.98 -20.26
CA LEU A 35 12.90 3.15 -20.00
C LEU A 35 13.37 3.19 -18.55
N TRP A 36 12.51 2.78 -17.62
CA TRP A 36 12.83 2.72 -16.19
C TRP A 36 11.96 1.69 -15.50
N ALA A 37 12.50 1.06 -14.45
CA ALA A 37 11.71 0.24 -13.56
C ALA A 37 12.33 0.19 -12.16
N ALA A 38 11.47 0.12 -11.14
CA ALA A 38 11.88 -0.01 -9.75
C ALA A 38 10.81 -0.71 -8.91
N GLN A 39 11.19 -1.10 -7.70
CA GLN A 39 10.26 -1.54 -6.67
C GLN A 39 10.08 -0.44 -5.61
N PRO A 40 8.94 -0.40 -4.91
CA PRO A 40 8.78 0.48 -3.75
C PRO A 40 9.84 0.18 -2.69
N ILE A 41 10.36 1.21 -2.04
CA ILE A 41 11.21 1.10 -0.86
C ILE A 41 10.39 0.46 0.27
N PRO A 42 10.67 -0.80 0.67
CA PRO A 42 9.74 -1.55 1.51
C PRO A 42 9.52 -0.95 2.90
N ALA A 43 10.54 -0.26 3.44
CA ALA A 43 10.44 0.41 4.72
C ALA A 43 9.52 1.64 4.68
N LEU A 44 9.60 2.45 3.62
CA LEU A 44 8.74 3.62 3.43
C LEU A 44 7.31 3.20 3.09
N TYR A 45 7.15 2.19 2.24
CA TYR A 45 5.84 1.64 1.92
C TYR A 45 5.14 1.10 3.18
N ALA A 46 5.85 0.34 4.02
CA ALA A 46 5.30 -0.19 5.28
C ALA A 46 5.00 0.89 6.33
N ARG A 47 5.64 2.07 6.25
CA ARG A 47 5.37 3.20 7.17
C ARG A 47 3.96 3.76 7.01
N SER A 48 3.35 3.62 5.83
CA SER A 48 1.93 3.97 5.64
C SER A 48 0.97 3.14 6.51
N ALA A 49 1.43 1.99 7.04
CA ALA A 49 0.68 1.14 7.96
C ALA A 49 0.74 1.60 9.42
N TRP A 50 1.58 2.57 9.78
CA TRP A 50 1.79 2.94 11.19
C TRP A 50 0.51 3.37 11.93
N PRO A 51 -0.39 4.19 11.35
CA PRO A 51 -1.64 4.53 12.03
C PRO A 51 -2.48 3.29 12.34
N MET A 52 -2.54 2.34 11.40
CA MET A 52 -3.26 1.07 11.55
C MET A 52 -2.62 0.21 12.65
N MET A 53 -1.29 0.11 12.68
CA MET A 53 -0.55 -0.61 13.73
C MET A 53 -0.77 0.00 15.12
N LEU A 54 -0.68 1.33 15.25
CA LEU A 54 -0.88 2.03 16.52
C LEU A 54 -2.30 1.86 17.04
N PHE A 55 -3.30 1.99 16.17
CA PHE A 55 -4.68 1.68 16.50
C PHE A 55 -4.83 0.21 16.93
N GLY A 56 -4.21 -0.70 16.19
CA GLY A 56 -4.14 -2.12 16.54
C GLY A 56 -3.58 -2.39 17.93
N LEU A 57 -2.51 -1.69 18.34
CA LEU A 57 -1.92 -1.85 19.67
C LEU A 57 -2.89 -1.45 20.79
N VAL A 58 -3.54 -0.30 20.65
CA VAL A 58 -4.56 0.16 21.63
C VAL A 58 -5.72 -0.82 21.67
N PHE A 59 -6.18 -1.27 20.51
CA PHE A 59 -7.31 -2.19 20.39
C PHE A 59 -7.00 -3.59 20.95
N THR A 60 -5.82 -4.13 20.69
CA THR A 60 -5.31 -5.37 21.29
C THR A 60 -5.18 -5.23 22.80
N GLY A 61 -4.65 -4.10 23.29
CA GLY A 61 -4.57 -3.82 24.73
C GLY A 61 -5.94 -3.79 25.40
N PHE A 62 -6.92 -3.12 24.78
CA PHE A 62 -8.31 -3.12 25.24
C PHE A 62 -8.91 -4.53 25.28
N SER A 63 -8.68 -5.34 24.24
CA SER A 63 -9.15 -6.72 24.19
C SER A 63 -8.54 -7.58 25.30
N LEU A 64 -7.23 -7.47 25.54
CA LEU A 64 -6.56 -8.20 26.63
C LEU A 64 -7.08 -7.74 28.00
N PHE A 65 -7.29 -6.44 28.18
CA PHE A 65 -7.90 -5.88 29.38
C PHE A 65 -9.30 -6.46 29.61
N TRP A 66 -10.14 -6.53 28.56
CA TRP A 66 -11.46 -7.13 28.63
C TRP A 66 -11.42 -8.61 29.04
N ILE A 67 -10.60 -9.40 28.36
CA ILE A 67 -10.44 -10.85 28.64
C ILE A 67 -10.01 -11.06 30.09
N GLY A 68 -8.99 -10.32 30.54
CA GLY A 68 -8.48 -10.42 31.91
C GLY A 68 -9.48 -9.96 32.96
N GLY A 69 -10.15 -8.82 32.75
CA GLY A 69 -11.17 -8.30 33.66
C GLY A 69 -12.37 -9.22 33.78
N ALA A 70 -12.88 -9.73 32.65
CA ALA A 70 -13.99 -10.68 32.62
C ALA A 70 -13.62 -12.02 33.29
N ALA A 71 -12.43 -12.55 33.01
CA ALA A 71 -11.94 -13.78 33.63
C ALA A 71 -11.73 -13.61 35.15
N GLY A 72 -11.20 -12.47 35.57
CA GLY A 72 -11.06 -12.12 36.99
C GLY A 72 -12.42 -12.03 37.68
N MET A 73 -13.39 -11.35 37.07
CA MET A 73 -14.75 -11.25 37.62
C MET A 73 -15.39 -12.64 37.80
N LEU A 74 -15.26 -13.54 36.82
CA LEU A 74 -15.72 -14.93 36.96
C LEU A 74 -15.02 -15.65 38.11
N TRP A 75 -13.70 -15.53 38.22
CA TRP A 75 -12.91 -16.20 39.24
C TRP A 75 -13.25 -15.73 40.66
N PHE A 76 -13.47 -14.42 40.86
CA PHE A 76 -13.91 -13.87 42.15
C PHE A 76 -15.39 -14.14 42.44
N SER A 77 -16.23 -14.36 41.41
CA SER A 77 -17.66 -14.67 41.57
C SER A 77 -17.90 -16.15 41.92
N ASP A 78 -17.08 -17.07 41.40
CA ASP A 78 -17.11 -18.51 41.75
C ASP A 78 -16.68 -18.80 43.22
N HIS A 79 -16.08 -17.81 43.90
CA HIS A 79 -15.73 -17.88 45.32
C HIS A 79 -16.66 -17.04 46.22
N GLY A 80 -17.76 -16.50 45.69
CA GLY A 80 -18.79 -15.78 46.43
C GLY A 80 -20.05 -16.62 46.68
N PRO A 81 -20.80 -16.41 47.78
CA PRO A 81 -22.01 -17.18 48.07
C PRO A 81 -23.20 -16.67 47.24
N VAL A 82 -23.38 -17.15 46.00
CA VAL A 82 -24.62 -16.89 45.23
C VAL A 82 -25.02 -18.07 44.34
N HIS A 83 -25.96 -18.83 44.90
CA HIS A 83 -27.17 -19.44 44.32
C HIS A 83 -27.13 -20.17 42.96
N GLU A 84 -27.42 -21.46 43.07
CA GLU A 84 -27.96 -22.35 42.04
C GLU A 84 -29.10 -21.70 41.24
N GLY A 85 -28.84 -21.40 39.96
CA GLY A 85 -29.84 -20.91 39.03
C GLY A 85 -29.41 -21.17 37.58
N PHE A 86 -30.00 -22.19 36.96
CA PHE A 86 -29.82 -22.48 35.55
C PHE A 86 -30.43 -21.35 34.71
N GLY A 87 -29.59 -20.46 34.14
CA GLY A 87 -30.08 -19.50 33.13
C GLY A 87 -29.17 -18.33 32.78
N ILE A 88 -28.42 -17.78 33.74
CA ILE A 88 -27.69 -16.50 33.52
C ILE A 88 -26.17 -16.66 33.69
N GLY A 89 -25.71 -17.43 34.68
CA GLY A 89 -24.28 -17.65 34.95
C GLY A 89 -23.49 -18.35 33.82
N ARG A 90 -24.12 -19.29 33.09
CA ARG A 90 -23.45 -20.00 31.96
C ARG A 90 -23.23 -19.12 30.73
N ILE A 91 -24.06 -18.10 30.51
CA ILE A 91 -23.85 -17.10 29.45
C ILE A 91 -22.69 -16.18 29.84
N PHE A 92 -22.56 -15.83 31.12
CA PHE A 92 -21.42 -15.09 31.65
C PHE A 92 -20.09 -15.85 31.57
N SER A 93 -20.10 -17.19 31.58
CA SER A 93 -18.86 -17.99 31.40
C SER A 93 -18.20 -17.76 30.04
N CYS A 94 -18.97 -17.44 29.00
CA CYS A 94 -18.45 -17.11 27.67
C CYS A 94 -18.05 -15.63 27.53
N PHE A 95 -18.34 -14.80 28.53
CA PHE A 95 -18.12 -13.35 28.50
C PHE A 95 -16.66 -12.93 28.21
N PRO A 96 -15.62 -13.61 28.75
CA PRO A 96 -14.24 -13.34 28.36
C PRO A 96 -13.95 -13.68 26.89
N LEU A 97 -14.59 -14.70 26.33
CA LEU A 97 -14.34 -15.15 24.96
C LEU A 97 -14.75 -14.12 23.90
N PHE A 98 -15.66 -13.19 24.23
CA PHE A 98 -16.00 -12.07 23.36
C PHE A 98 -14.80 -11.18 23.06
N GLY A 99 -13.77 -11.17 23.92
CA GLY A 99 -12.52 -10.47 23.64
C GLY A 99 -11.70 -11.08 22.50
N LEU A 100 -11.84 -12.38 22.22
CA LEU A 100 -10.97 -13.11 21.28
C LEU A 100 -11.08 -12.63 19.82
N PRO A 101 -12.28 -12.39 19.24
CA PRO A 101 -12.38 -11.79 17.91
C PRO A 101 -11.68 -10.43 17.84
N PHE A 102 -11.82 -9.58 18.87
CA PHE A 102 -11.15 -8.28 18.92
C PHE A 102 -9.63 -8.41 19.03
N PHE A 103 -9.15 -9.39 19.80
CA PHE A 103 -7.73 -9.71 19.88
C PHE A 103 -7.18 -10.12 18.51
N ALA A 104 -7.88 -11.02 17.82
CA ALA A 104 -7.48 -11.50 16.50
C ALA A 104 -7.42 -10.35 15.47
N VAL A 105 -8.43 -9.49 15.44
CA VAL A 105 -8.44 -8.28 14.59
C VAL A 105 -7.28 -7.37 14.95
N GLY A 106 -7.10 -7.04 16.24
CA GLY A 106 -6.02 -6.18 16.72
C GLY A 106 -4.64 -6.70 16.31
N MET A 107 -4.38 -8.01 16.45
CA MET A 107 -3.13 -8.63 15.99
C MET A 107 -2.94 -8.53 14.47
N GLY A 108 -3.99 -8.65 13.68
CA GLY A 108 -3.96 -8.40 12.24
C GLY A 108 -3.54 -6.96 11.89
N LEU A 109 -4.02 -5.99 12.67
CA LEU A 109 -3.66 -4.58 12.54
C LEU A 109 -2.21 -4.32 12.98
N VAL A 110 -1.78 -4.88 14.11
CA VAL A 110 -0.40 -4.74 14.64
C VAL A 110 0.63 -5.31 13.66
N THR A 111 0.29 -6.40 12.97
CA THR A 111 1.18 -7.02 11.97
C THR A 111 1.17 -6.31 10.61
N SER A 112 0.43 -5.21 10.45
CA SER A 112 0.32 -4.44 9.20
C SER A 112 1.62 -4.04 8.51
N PRO A 113 2.68 -3.59 9.21
CA PRO A 113 3.93 -3.27 8.55
C PRO A 113 4.60 -4.49 7.90
N ILE A 114 4.39 -5.69 8.44
CA ILE A 114 5.00 -6.92 7.94
C ILE A 114 4.39 -7.30 6.59
N TRP A 115 3.06 -7.33 6.53
CA TRP A 115 2.38 -7.72 5.30
C TRP A 115 2.41 -6.61 4.24
N MET A 116 2.45 -5.33 4.63
CA MET A 116 2.72 -4.22 3.69
C MET A 116 4.13 -4.26 3.12
N ARG A 117 5.15 -4.64 3.91
CA ARG A 117 6.51 -4.85 3.41
C ARG A 117 6.56 -5.98 2.38
N ARG A 118 5.80 -7.05 2.59
CA ARG A 118 5.65 -8.15 1.63
C ARG A 118 4.98 -7.69 0.34
N ALA A 119 3.91 -6.90 0.45
CA ALA A 119 3.24 -6.29 -0.71
C ALA A 119 4.19 -5.40 -1.53
N ALA A 120 5.00 -4.57 -0.85
CA ALA A 120 6.01 -3.72 -1.50
C ALA A 120 7.01 -4.53 -2.34
N ARG A 121 7.57 -5.61 -1.76
CA ARG A 121 8.53 -6.49 -2.46
C ARG A 121 7.93 -7.23 -3.67
N ARG A 122 6.61 -7.37 -3.72
CA ARG A 122 5.89 -7.99 -4.84
C ARG A 122 5.45 -6.99 -5.90
N SER A 123 5.54 -5.70 -5.57
CA SER A 123 5.14 -4.59 -6.43
C SER A 123 6.29 -4.15 -7.32
N ILE A 124 5.96 -3.70 -8.51
CA ILE A 124 6.90 -3.26 -9.53
C ILE A 124 6.29 -2.08 -10.27
N TYR A 125 7.09 -1.05 -10.49
CA TYR A 125 6.74 0.12 -11.27
C TYR A 125 7.65 0.19 -12.48
N ALA A 126 7.08 0.56 -13.62
CA ALA A 126 7.82 0.69 -14.86
C ALA A 126 7.34 1.88 -15.68
N VAL A 127 8.26 2.52 -16.38
CA VAL A 127 8.00 3.54 -17.40
C VAL A 127 8.52 3.00 -18.72
N THR A 128 7.66 3.00 -19.73
CA THR A 128 8.00 2.59 -21.10
C THR A 128 8.01 3.81 -22.02
N ASP A 129 8.32 3.60 -23.29
CA ASP A 129 8.20 4.61 -24.35
C ASP A 129 6.74 4.92 -24.74
N ARG A 130 5.76 4.20 -24.17
CA ARG A 130 4.33 4.38 -24.48
C ARG A 130 3.47 4.72 -23.26
N ARG A 131 3.80 4.22 -22.08
CA ARG A 131 2.95 4.30 -20.87
C ARG A 131 3.72 4.08 -19.57
N ALA A 132 3.07 4.40 -18.46
CA ALA A 132 3.51 3.97 -17.13
C ALA A 132 2.74 2.72 -16.70
N ILE A 133 3.42 1.77 -16.06
CA ILE A 133 2.86 0.50 -15.59
C ILE A 133 3.05 0.39 -14.08
N VAL A 134 1.97 0.07 -13.38
CA VAL A 134 1.90 -0.13 -11.94
C VAL A 134 1.46 -1.56 -11.68
N CYS A 135 2.39 -2.44 -11.31
CA CYS A 135 2.11 -3.79 -10.86
C CYS A 135 2.10 -3.81 -9.33
N GLN A 136 0.93 -3.72 -8.71
CA GLN A 136 0.79 -3.69 -7.25
C GLN A 136 0.56 -5.11 -6.70
N GLY A 137 1.55 -5.63 -5.98
CA GLY A 137 1.43 -6.92 -5.30
C GLY A 137 0.56 -6.81 -4.06
N ARG A 138 -0.36 -7.76 -3.86
CA ARG A 138 -1.12 -7.87 -2.62
C ARG A 138 -0.33 -8.65 -1.57
N ALA A 139 -0.57 -8.31 -0.30
CA ALA A 139 0.02 -9.01 0.84
C ALA A 139 -0.31 -10.50 0.83
N TRP A 140 -1.59 -10.80 0.60
CA TRP A 140 -2.15 -12.12 0.43
C TRP A 140 -2.77 -12.21 -0.96
N GLY A 141 -2.27 -13.11 -1.81
CA GLY A 141 -2.77 -13.32 -3.17
C GLY A 141 -1.98 -12.62 -4.30
N GLY A 142 -2.70 -12.33 -5.38
CA GLY A 142 -2.18 -11.95 -6.71
C GLY A 142 -1.63 -10.53 -6.85
N VAL A 143 -1.45 -10.12 -8.11
CA VAL A 143 -0.90 -8.82 -8.51
C VAL A 143 -1.95 -8.07 -9.30
N GLU A 144 -2.17 -6.81 -8.93
CA GLU A 144 -3.07 -5.90 -9.64
C GLU A 144 -2.23 -5.05 -10.60
N ILE A 145 -2.50 -5.15 -11.91
CA ILE A 145 -1.72 -4.47 -12.95
C ILE A 145 -2.56 -3.33 -13.52
N ARG A 146 -1.97 -2.14 -13.58
CA ARG A 146 -2.60 -0.93 -14.14
C ARG A 146 -1.64 -0.25 -15.09
N SER A 147 -2.16 0.16 -16.24
CA SER A 147 -1.43 0.91 -17.27
C SER A 147 -2.00 2.32 -17.39
N PHE A 148 -1.13 3.31 -17.51
CA PHE A 148 -1.48 4.72 -17.61
C PHE A 148 -0.85 5.32 -18.86
N GLY A 149 -1.69 5.80 -19.79
CA GLY A 149 -1.22 6.46 -21.00
C GLY A 149 -0.81 7.91 -20.74
N PRO A 150 -0.22 8.61 -21.72
CA PRO A 150 0.21 10.00 -21.56
C PRO A 150 -0.89 10.94 -21.06
N GLY A 151 -2.13 10.76 -21.54
CA GLY A 151 -3.28 11.56 -21.10
C GLY A 151 -3.55 11.45 -19.59
N ASP A 152 -3.45 10.24 -19.03
CA ASP A 152 -3.66 9.98 -17.60
C ASP A 152 -2.59 10.62 -16.72
N LEU A 153 -1.39 10.82 -17.26
CA LEU A 153 -0.22 11.29 -16.53
C LEU A 153 -0.14 12.83 -16.49
N THR A 154 -0.97 13.53 -17.25
CA THR A 154 -0.96 15.00 -17.32
C THR A 154 -1.27 15.64 -15.97
N ALA A 155 -2.18 15.05 -15.20
CA ALA A 155 -2.64 15.55 -13.90
C ALA A 155 -1.86 14.92 -12.71
N MET A 156 -0.68 14.35 -12.96
CA MET A 156 0.07 13.67 -11.90
C MET A 156 0.56 14.63 -10.81
N THR A 157 0.59 14.14 -9.58
CA THR A 157 1.04 14.87 -8.39
C THR A 157 2.27 14.20 -7.79
N ARG A 158 3.32 14.97 -7.53
CA ARG A 158 4.53 14.51 -6.82
C ARG A 158 4.47 14.89 -5.35
N ILE A 159 4.70 13.92 -4.47
CA ILE A 159 4.95 14.12 -3.04
C ILE A 159 6.39 13.69 -2.77
N GLU A 160 7.24 14.64 -2.39
CA GLU A 160 8.65 14.43 -2.16
C GLU A 160 8.98 14.43 -0.66
N ARG A 161 9.84 13.52 -0.23
CA ARG A 161 10.34 13.42 1.15
C ARG A 161 11.77 13.96 1.20
N GLY A 162 12.23 14.39 2.37
CA GLY A 162 13.53 15.05 2.53
C GLY A 162 14.77 14.23 2.14
N ASN A 163 14.62 12.94 1.83
CA ASN A 163 15.69 12.06 1.34
C ASN A 163 15.63 11.80 -0.17
N GLY A 164 14.84 12.56 -0.94
CA GLY A 164 14.66 12.40 -2.39
C GLY A 164 13.73 11.24 -2.79
N ALA A 165 13.30 10.41 -1.83
CA ALA A 165 12.26 9.42 -2.07
C ALA A 165 10.86 10.06 -2.03
N GLY A 166 9.88 9.44 -2.67
CA GLY A 166 8.54 10.02 -2.67
C GLY A 166 7.51 9.18 -3.40
N ASP A 167 6.37 9.81 -3.62
CA ASP A 167 5.22 9.22 -4.28
C ASP A 167 4.87 10.07 -5.52
N LEU A 168 4.70 9.43 -6.67
CA LEU A 168 4.20 10.05 -7.90
C LEU A 168 2.81 9.48 -8.19
N ILE A 169 1.78 10.27 -7.94
CA ILE A 169 0.37 9.87 -7.97
C ILE A 169 -0.21 10.22 -9.34
N PHE A 170 -0.74 9.23 -10.06
CA PHE A 170 -1.35 9.43 -11.39
C PHE A 170 -2.84 9.63 -11.32
N ARG A 171 -3.50 8.86 -10.44
CA ARG A 171 -4.95 8.93 -10.27
C ARG A 171 -5.30 8.77 -8.82
N GLU A 172 -6.21 9.61 -8.37
CA GLU A 172 -6.92 9.41 -7.13
C GLU A 172 -8.24 8.72 -7.45
N GLY A 173 -8.41 7.50 -6.94
CA GLY A 173 -9.66 6.77 -7.03
C GLY A 173 -10.32 6.65 -5.68
N TYR A 174 -11.54 6.13 -5.69
CA TYR A 174 -12.21 5.64 -4.50
C TYR A 174 -12.36 4.12 -4.65
N SER A 175 -11.88 3.38 -3.66
CA SER A 175 -12.26 1.99 -3.48
C SER A 175 -13.65 2.01 -2.88
N GLU A 176 -14.64 1.59 -3.66
CA GLU A 176 -15.98 1.34 -3.17
C GLU A 176 -16.01 -0.08 -2.59
N SER A 177 -16.16 -0.19 -1.28
CA SER A 177 -16.49 -1.46 -0.64
C SER A 177 -17.93 -1.37 -0.13
N PHE A 178 -18.73 -2.37 -0.48
CA PHE A 178 -20.05 -2.56 0.08
C PHE A 178 -19.91 -3.38 1.35
N ASP A 179 -20.43 -2.89 2.47
CA ASP A 179 -20.59 -3.73 3.65
C ASP A 179 -21.72 -4.75 3.44
N SER A 180 -21.91 -5.67 4.39
CA SER A 180 -22.98 -6.67 4.36
C SER A 180 -24.39 -6.07 4.38
N GLU A 181 -24.52 -4.78 4.67
CA GLU A 181 -25.77 -4.02 4.73
C GLU A 181 -25.98 -3.14 3.47
N GLY A 182 -25.05 -3.19 2.51
CA GLY A 182 -25.12 -2.44 1.25
C GLY A 182 -24.63 -1.00 1.34
N HIS A 183 -24.09 -0.54 2.48
CA HIS A 183 -23.52 0.80 2.58
C HIS A 183 -22.18 0.89 1.85
N ARG A 184 -22.06 1.94 1.05
CA ARG A 184 -20.85 2.26 0.31
C ARG A 184 -19.85 2.93 1.23
N THR A 185 -18.80 2.20 1.60
CA THR A 185 -17.60 2.80 2.19
C THR A 185 -16.66 3.21 1.07
N SER A 186 -16.35 4.50 0.99
CA SER A 186 -15.46 5.08 0.00
C SER A 186 -14.09 5.36 0.61
N ASN A 187 -13.11 4.51 0.33
CA ASN A 187 -11.72 4.76 0.76
C ASN A 187 -10.92 5.36 -0.39
N ARG A 188 -10.29 6.51 -0.16
CA ARG A 188 -9.41 7.16 -1.16
C ARG A 188 -8.24 6.21 -1.46
N LYS A 189 -8.20 5.66 -2.67
CA LYS A 189 -7.12 4.82 -3.19
C LYS A 189 -6.28 5.65 -4.14
N VAL A 190 -5.11 6.08 -3.68
CA VAL A 190 -4.10 6.71 -4.54
C VAL A 190 -3.42 5.65 -5.40
N ILE A 191 -3.26 5.93 -6.69
CA ILE A 191 -2.65 5.00 -7.64
C ILE A 191 -1.54 5.71 -8.39
N GLY A 192 -0.35 5.13 -8.31
CA GLY A 192 0.85 5.64 -8.94
C GLY A 192 2.09 4.92 -8.44
N PHE A 193 3.23 5.57 -8.56
CA PHE A 193 4.51 5.07 -8.06
C PHE A 193 4.71 5.51 -6.62
N VAL A 194 4.52 4.60 -5.66
CA VAL A 194 4.56 4.91 -4.23
C VAL A 194 5.89 4.48 -3.62
N ALA A 195 6.49 5.32 -2.78
CA ALA A 195 7.75 5.06 -2.10
C ALA A 195 8.90 4.73 -3.06
N VAL A 196 9.01 5.47 -4.16
CA VAL A 196 10.12 5.34 -5.11
C VAL A 196 11.30 6.21 -4.69
N GLU A 197 12.50 5.75 -5.04
CA GLU A 197 13.73 6.52 -4.90
C GLU A 197 13.86 7.54 -6.03
N GLY A 198 14.36 8.75 -5.74
CA GLY A 198 14.57 9.79 -6.75
C GLY A 198 13.28 10.19 -7.47
N VAL A 199 12.20 10.46 -6.73
CA VAL A 199 10.87 10.70 -7.32
C VAL A 199 10.86 11.87 -8.32
N HIS A 200 11.71 12.87 -8.10
CA HIS A 200 11.93 13.99 -9.01
C HIS A 200 12.40 13.52 -10.40
N ASP A 201 13.40 12.64 -10.44
CA ASP A 201 13.98 12.14 -11.68
C ASP A 201 13.00 11.24 -12.44
N VAL A 202 12.20 10.47 -11.69
CA VAL A 202 11.13 9.64 -12.25
C VAL A 202 10.02 10.50 -12.85
N GLU A 203 9.61 11.57 -12.17
CA GLU A 203 8.64 12.53 -12.74
C GLU A 203 9.20 13.17 -14.01
N HIS A 204 10.44 13.66 -13.97
CA HIS A 204 11.09 14.27 -15.13
C HIS A 204 11.14 13.29 -16.31
N LEU A 205 11.51 12.03 -16.06
CA LEU A 205 11.49 10.97 -17.08
C LEU A 205 10.09 10.80 -17.69
N VAL A 206 9.04 10.74 -16.86
CA VAL A 206 7.66 10.60 -17.33
C VAL A 206 7.24 11.81 -18.19
N ARG A 207 7.58 13.03 -17.77
CA ARG A 207 7.25 14.25 -18.53
C ARG A 207 7.91 14.26 -19.90
N THR A 208 9.23 14.07 -19.94
CA THR A 208 10.02 14.16 -21.18
C THR A 208 9.73 13.01 -22.13
N GLN A 209 9.52 11.79 -21.64
CA GLN A 209 9.38 10.61 -22.50
C GLN A 209 7.94 10.33 -22.93
N LEU A 210 6.94 10.67 -22.11
CA LEU A 210 5.54 10.34 -22.39
C LEU A 210 4.70 11.58 -22.73
N ILE A 211 4.83 12.67 -21.97
CA ILE A 211 3.91 13.81 -22.07
C ILE A 211 4.30 14.76 -23.21
N GLU A 212 5.57 15.18 -23.27
CA GLU A 212 6.04 16.12 -24.29
C GLU A 212 5.89 15.59 -25.74
N PRO A 213 6.29 14.35 -26.06
CA PRO A 213 6.13 13.82 -27.41
C PRO A 213 4.66 13.64 -27.80
N HIS A 214 3.81 13.28 -26.84
CA HIS A 214 2.37 13.15 -27.06
C HIS A 214 1.73 14.50 -27.37
N ARG A 215 2.09 15.55 -26.62
CA ARG A 215 1.61 16.91 -26.84
C ARG A 215 2.03 17.45 -28.22
N ALA A 216 3.29 17.23 -28.62
CA ALA A 216 3.79 17.66 -29.93
C ALA A 216 3.04 16.96 -31.08
N ARG A 217 2.75 15.67 -30.94
CA ARG A 217 1.94 14.92 -31.94
C ARG A 217 0.52 15.44 -32.04
N MET A 218 -0.12 15.81 -30.93
CA MET A 218 -1.47 16.38 -30.92
C MET A 218 -1.51 17.77 -31.57
N GLN A 219 -0.47 18.59 -31.37
CA GLN A 219 -0.37 19.93 -31.99
C GLN A 219 -0.15 19.87 -33.50
N ASN A 220 0.56 18.85 -33.99
CA ASN A 220 0.79 18.67 -35.43
C ASN A 220 -0.37 17.98 -36.16
N ALA A 221 -1.36 17.45 -35.44
CA ALA A 221 -2.48 16.70 -35.98
C ALA A 221 -3.80 17.51 -36.06
N GLY A 222 -3.81 18.75 -35.55
CA GLY A 222 -4.92 19.70 -35.63
C GLY A 222 -4.57 20.86 -36.54
#